data_AF-A0A6P7JUM4-F1
#
_entry.id   AF-A0A6P7JUM4-F1
#
_cell.length_a   1.000
_cell.length_b   1.000
_cell.length_c   1.000
_cell.angle_alpha   90.00
_cell.angle_beta   90.00
_cell.angle_gamma   90.00
#
_symmetry.space_group_name_H-M   'P 1'
#
loop_
_entity.id
_entity.type
_entity.pdbx_description
1 polymer ?
#
loop_
_entity_poly.entity_id
_entity_poly.type
_entity_poly.pdbx_seq_one_letter_code
_entity_poly.pdbx_strand_id
1 'polypeptide(L)'
;MATVVTSTRFTDEYQLYEELGKGAFSVVRRCVKKSTGQEYAAKIINTKKLSARDHQKLEREARICRLLKHPNIVRLHDSISEEGFHYLVFDLVTGGELFEDIVAREYYSEADASHCINQILESVSHIHQHDIVHRDLKPENLLLASKMKGAAVKLADFGLAIEVQGDQQAWFGFAGTPGYLSPEVLRKDPYGKPVDIWACGVILYILLVGYPPFWDEDQHKLYQQIKAGAYDFPSPEWDTVTPEAKNLINQMLTINPAKRITADQALKHPWVCQRSTVASMMHRQETVECLRKFNARRKLKGAILTTMLVSRNFSACKTLLNKKSDGVKSQGTNSKNSVVSSSSTKDSSMSSSAPMEAQTTVVHIPADGTKGSTESCNNTEEEEMKARKQEIIKMTEQLIEAINNGDFEAYTRICDPGLTSFEPEALGNLVEGMDFHKFYFENLLSKNSKPVHTTILNPHVHLIGEDAACIAYIRLTQYIDSQGRPRSCQSEETRVWHRRDAKWLNVHFHCSGAPAAPLQ
;
A
#
# COMPACT_ATOMS: atom_id res chain seq x y z
N MET A 1 -13.50 -47.30 11.79
CA MET A 1 -14.26 -46.04 11.86
C MET A 1 -13.31 -44.92 11.50
N ALA A 2 -13.48 -44.29 10.34
CA ALA A 2 -12.70 -43.11 9.98
C ALA A 2 -13.16 -41.95 10.86
N THR A 3 -12.24 -41.37 11.61
CA THR A 3 -12.46 -40.14 12.38
C THR A 3 -12.81 -39.03 11.39
N VAL A 4 -14.09 -38.62 11.40
CA VAL A 4 -14.55 -37.43 10.70
C VAL A 4 -13.86 -36.24 11.35
N VAL A 5 -12.85 -35.68 10.70
CA VAL A 5 -12.35 -34.36 11.04
C VAL A 5 -13.45 -33.38 10.65
N THR A 6 -14.29 -32.99 11.60
CA THR A 6 -15.25 -31.90 11.40
C THR A 6 -14.45 -30.64 11.09
N SER A 7 -14.39 -30.27 9.82
CA SER A 7 -13.88 -28.96 9.40
C SER A 7 -14.74 -27.89 10.07
N THR A 8 -14.22 -27.21 11.08
CA THR A 8 -14.93 -26.13 11.77
C THR A 8 -15.08 -24.96 10.81
N ARG A 9 -16.32 -24.58 10.50
CA ARG A 9 -16.58 -23.37 9.71
C ARG A 9 -16.54 -22.16 10.62
N PHE A 10 -16.04 -21.04 10.11
CA PHE A 10 -16.03 -19.77 10.81
C PHE A 10 -17.42 -19.42 11.34
N THR A 11 -18.46 -19.58 10.52
CA THR A 11 -19.85 -19.27 10.90
C THR A 11 -20.41 -20.20 11.97
N ASP A 12 -19.81 -21.36 12.22
CA ASP A 12 -20.25 -22.26 13.28
C ASP A 12 -19.76 -21.75 14.65
N GLU A 13 -18.58 -21.10 14.70
CA GLU A 13 -17.97 -20.60 15.95
C GLU A 13 -18.13 -19.09 16.18
N TYR A 14 -18.21 -18.29 15.12
CA TYR A 14 -18.17 -16.83 15.18
C TYR A 14 -19.35 -16.18 14.44
N GLN A 15 -19.76 -15.01 14.92
CA GLN A 15 -20.75 -14.13 14.29
C GLN A 15 -20.06 -12.84 13.81
N LEU A 16 -20.19 -12.49 12.53
CA LEU A 16 -19.63 -11.25 11.96
C LEU A 16 -20.53 -10.03 12.22
N TYR A 17 -19.91 -8.87 12.40
CA TYR A 17 -20.53 -7.56 12.59
C TYR A 17 -19.91 -6.50 11.66
N GLU A 18 -19.82 -5.23 12.05
CA GLU A 18 -19.38 -4.13 11.19
C GLU A 18 -17.93 -4.27 10.68
N GLU A 19 -17.64 -3.59 9.58
CA GLU A 19 -16.29 -3.45 9.03
C GLU A 19 -15.47 -2.47 9.86
N LEU A 20 -14.25 -2.88 10.22
CA LEU A 20 -13.27 -2.09 10.96
C LEU A 20 -12.19 -1.52 10.02
N GLY A 21 -11.92 -2.19 8.90
CA GLY A 21 -10.94 -1.74 7.92
C GLY A 21 -10.90 -2.63 6.68
N LYS A 22 -10.25 -2.13 5.63
CA LYS A 22 -10.16 -2.80 4.33
C LYS A 22 -8.75 -2.70 3.76
N GLY A 23 -8.24 -3.85 3.31
CA GLY A 23 -7.00 -3.96 2.55
C GLY A 23 -7.29 -4.37 1.10
N ALA A 24 -6.24 -4.58 0.32
CA ALA A 24 -6.36 -4.97 -1.09
C ALA A 24 -7.17 -6.29 -1.24
N PHE A 25 -6.78 -7.36 -0.54
CA PHE A 25 -7.36 -8.70 -0.68
C PHE A 25 -8.13 -9.17 0.57
N SER A 26 -8.29 -8.28 1.55
CA SER A 26 -8.88 -8.62 2.84
C SER A 26 -9.77 -7.51 3.38
N VAL A 27 -10.77 -7.90 4.17
CA VAL A 27 -11.58 -6.99 4.99
C VAL A 27 -11.42 -7.42 6.45
N VAL A 28 -11.28 -6.45 7.35
CA VAL A 28 -11.28 -6.68 8.80
C VAL A 28 -12.65 -6.32 9.32
N ARG A 29 -13.33 -7.27 9.98
CA ARG A 29 -14.64 -7.06 10.61
C ARG A 29 -14.60 -7.40 12.08
N ARG A 30 -15.41 -6.73 12.90
CA ARG A 30 -15.65 -7.18 14.27
C ARG A 30 -16.38 -8.52 14.22
N CYS A 31 -16.02 -9.45 15.10
CA CYS A 31 -16.74 -10.71 15.28
C CYS A 31 -16.86 -11.09 16.75
N VAL A 32 -17.84 -11.94 17.06
CA VAL A 32 -18.08 -12.43 18.43
C VAL A 32 -18.06 -13.96 18.42
N LYS A 33 -17.31 -14.57 19.34
CA LYS A 33 -17.28 -16.03 19.49
C LYS A 33 -18.56 -16.51 20.18
N LYS A 34 -19.36 -17.33 19.50
CA LYS A 34 -20.71 -17.73 19.93
C LYS A 34 -20.73 -18.44 21.29
N SER A 35 -19.72 -19.25 21.58
CA SER A 35 -19.66 -20.02 22.83
C SER A 35 -19.34 -19.19 24.08
N THR A 36 -18.72 -18.01 23.92
CA THR A 36 -18.22 -17.21 25.05
C THR A 36 -18.77 -15.78 25.09
N GLY A 37 -19.30 -15.27 23.97
CA GLY A 37 -19.66 -13.86 23.82
C GLY A 37 -18.46 -12.91 23.68
N GLN A 38 -17.22 -13.44 23.64
CA GLN A 38 -16.02 -12.61 23.54
C GLN A 38 -15.86 -12.01 22.14
N GLU A 39 -15.49 -10.73 22.09
CA GLU A 39 -15.29 -9.98 20.84
C GLU A 39 -13.85 -10.07 20.30
N TYR A 40 -13.72 -10.06 18.97
CA TYR A 40 -12.47 -10.19 18.21
C TYR A 40 -12.53 -9.37 16.92
N ALA A 41 -11.39 -9.24 16.23
CA ALA A 41 -11.30 -8.73 14.87
C ALA A 41 -10.96 -9.88 13.91
N ALA A 42 -11.85 -10.17 12.96
CA ALA A 42 -11.62 -11.18 11.92
C ALA A 42 -11.08 -10.50 10.65
N LYS A 43 -9.83 -10.78 10.29
CA LYS A 43 -9.26 -10.46 8.97
C LYS A 43 -9.68 -11.56 8.00
N ILE A 44 -10.61 -11.24 7.11
CA ILE A 44 -11.22 -12.12 6.12
C ILE A 44 -10.48 -11.92 4.80
N ILE A 45 -9.72 -12.91 4.36
CA ILE A 45 -8.92 -12.86 3.14
C ILE A 45 -9.60 -13.70 2.06
N ASN A 46 -9.80 -13.13 0.88
CA ASN A 46 -10.35 -13.88 -0.26
C ASN A 46 -9.22 -14.66 -0.95
N THR A 47 -9.12 -15.96 -0.68
CA THR A 47 -8.05 -16.80 -1.21
C THR A 47 -8.17 -17.07 -2.70
N LYS A 48 -9.37 -16.92 -3.30
CA LYS A 48 -9.57 -17.07 -4.75
C LYS A 48 -8.90 -15.95 -5.56
N LYS A 49 -8.61 -14.80 -4.94
CA LYS A 49 -7.94 -13.66 -5.56
C LYS A 49 -6.42 -13.67 -5.37
N LEU A 50 -5.89 -14.63 -4.61
CA LEU A 50 -4.47 -14.68 -4.29
C LEU A 50 -3.69 -15.43 -5.37
N SER A 51 -2.53 -14.89 -5.74
CA SER A 51 -1.52 -15.67 -6.46
C SER A 51 -0.95 -16.78 -5.56
N ALA A 52 -0.30 -17.79 -6.15
CA ALA A 52 0.41 -18.82 -5.36
C ALA A 52 1.44 -18.21 -4.39
N ARG A 53 2.08 -17.10 -4.78
CA ARG A 53 3.02 -16.36 -3.96
C ARG A 53 2.32 -15.69 -2.77
N ASP A 54 1.14 -15.11 -2.97
CA ASP A 54 0.41 -14.46 -1.88
C ASP A 54 -0.21 -15.47 -0.92
N HIS A 55 -0.54 -16.68 -1.40
CA HIS A 55 -0.93 -17.79 -0.54
C HIS A 55 0.22 -18.18 0.43
N GLN A 56 1.46 -18.28 -0.07
CA GLN A 56 2.63 -18.53 0.79
C GLN A 56 2.88 -17.40 1.80
N LYS A 57 2.65 -16.14 1.41
CA LYS A 57 2.74 -15.00 2.35
C LYS A 57 1.70 -15.11 3.46
N LEU A 58 0.47 -15.48 3.11
CA LEU A 58 -0.62 -15.68 4.07
C LEU A 58 -0.30 -16.81 5.07
N GLU A 59 0.18 -17.95 4.59
CA GLU A 59 0.60 -19.06 5.47
C GLU A 59 1.72 -18.64 6.42
N ARG A 60 2.68 -17.86 5.93
CA ARG A 60 3.75 -17.30 6.76
C ARG A 60 3.23 -16.30 7.79
N GLU A 61 2.35 -15.38 7.40
CA GLU A 61 1.72 -14.41 8.32
C GLU A 61 0.98 -15.16 9.44
N ALA A 62 0.15 -16.14 9.09
CA ALA A 62 -0.58 -16.95 10.06
C ALA A 62 0.37 -17.70 11.01
N ARG A 63 1.44 -18.29 10.50
CA ARG A 63 2.45 -19.00 11.32
C ARG A 63 3.15 -18.05 12.29
N ILE A 64 3.65 -16.91 11.80
CA ILE A 64 4.32 -15.88 12.61
C ILE A 64 3.38 -15.41 13.72
N CYS A 65 2.15 -15.01 13.38
CA CYS A 65 1.20 -14.49 14.35
C CYS A 65 0.76 -15.51 15.41
N ARG A 66 0.80 -16.82 15.13
CA ARG A 66 0.55 -17.88 16.14
C ARG A 66 1.67 -17.98 17.18
N LEU A 67 2.91 -17.72 16.78
CA LEU A 67 4.09 -17.80 17.65
C LEU A 67 4.12 -16.63 18.63
N LEU A 68 3.77 -15.44 18.17
CA LEU A 68 3.93 -14.19 18.91
C LEU A 68 2.85 -14.03 20.00
N LYS A 69 3.31 -13.94 21.26
CA LYS A 69 2.46 -13.75 22.44
C LYS A 69 3.07 -12.70 23.34
N HIS A 70 2.65 -11.45 23.14
CA HIS A 70 3.16 -10.30 23.87
C HIS A 70 2.03 -9.29 24.14
N PRO A 71 1.99 -8.62 25.31
CA PRO A 71 0.95 -7.61 25.62
C PRO A 71 0.88 -6.49 24.56
N ASN A 72 2.02 -6.08 24.03
CA ASN A 72 2.15 -5.04 23.00
C ASN A 72 2.10 -5.56 21.54
N ILE A 73 1.61 -6.77 21.31
CA ILE A 73 1.35 -7.30 19.96
C ILE A 73 -0.13 -7.69 19.87
N VAL A 74 -0.77 -7.43 18.73
CA VAL A 74 -2.13 -7.90 18.44
C VAL A 74 -2.08 -9.42 18.26
N ARG A 75 -2.64 -10.17 19.23
CA ARG A 75 -2.55 -11.63 19.25
C ARG A 75 -3.50 -12.27 18.23
N LEU A 76 -3.03 -13.31 17.55
CA LEU A 76 -3.88 -14.22 16.78
C LEU A 76 -4.42 -15.33 17.70
N HIS A 77 -5.74 -15.50 17.71
CA HIS A 77 -6.46 -16.52 18.49
C HIS A 77 -6.81 -17.73 17.65
N ASP A 78 -7.22 -17.50 16.40
CA ASP A 78 -7.68 -18.57 15.52
C ASP A 78 -7.32 -18.29 14.05
N SER A 79 -7.23 -19.35 13.26
CA SER A 79 -6.93 -19.30 11.83
C SER A 79 -7.73 -20.38 11.11
N ILE A 80 -8.85 -19.99 10.53
CA ILE A 80 -9.81 -20.91 9.91
C ILE A 80 -9.71 -20.76 8.39
N SER A 81 -9.46 -21.86 7.69
CA SER A 81 -9.45 -21.89 6.22
C SER A 81 -10.74 -22.54 5.71
N GLU A 82 -11.43 -21.84 4.81
CA GLU A 82 -12.64 -22.31 4.14
C GLU A 82 -12.47 -22.25 2.62
N GLU A 83 -13.45 -22.77 1.88
CA GLU A 83 -13.43 -22.70 0.42
C GLU A 83 -13.49 -21.24 -0.08
N GLY A 84 -12.34 -20.73 -0.52
CA GLY A 84 -12.20 -19.39 -1.09
C GLY A 84 -12.00 -18.25 -0.09
N PHE A 85 -11.99 -18.54 1.21
CA PHE A 85 -11.72 -17.56 2.26
C PHE A 85 -10.81 -18.12 3.34
N HIS A 86 -9.97 -17.25 3.92
CA HIS A 86 -9.19 -17.55 5.11
C HIS A 86 -9.47 -16.48 6.15
N TYR A 87 -9.79 -16.90 7.37
CA TYR A 87 -10.11 -16.03 8.49
C TYR A 87 -8.98 -16.09 9.50
N LEU A 88 -8.37 -14.94 9.78
CA LEU A 88 -7.44 -14.77 10.89
C LEU A 88 -8.13 -13.95 11.98
N VAL A 89 -8.34 -14.56 13.15
CA VAL A 89 -9.09 -13.98 14.28
C VAL A 89 -8.11 -13.40 15.29
N PHE A 90 -8.08 -12.09 15.41
CA PHE A 90 -7.15 -11.33 16.25
C PHE A 90 -7.85 -10.69 17.47
N ASP A 91 -7.05 -10.25 18.45
CA ASP A 91 -7.50 -9.30 19.47
C ASP A 91 -8.27 -8.14 18.80
N LEU A 92 -9.45 -7.80 19.33
CA LEU A 92 -10.12 -6.56 18.96
C LEU A 92 -9.45 -5.39 19.67
N VAL A 93 -8.92 -4.44 18.92
CA VAL A 93 -8.36 -3.19 19.43
C VAL A 93 -9.28 -2.03 19.05
N THR A 94 -9.66 -1.19 20.02
CA THR A 94 -10.70 -0.16 19.85
C THR A 94 -10.18 1.27 20.05
N GLY A 95 -8.90 1.43 20.39
CA GLY A 95 -8.27 2.74 20.63
C GLY A 95 -7.88 3.49 19.36
N GLY A 96 -7.89 2.84 18.19
CA GLY A 96 -7.46 3.45 16.93
C GLY A 96 -5.94 3.52 16.80
N GLU A 97 -5.44 4.39 15.93
CA GLU A 97 -4.01 4.59 15.69
C GLU A 97 -3.40 5.49 16.76
N LEU A 98 -2.21 5.12 17.26
CA LEU A 98 -1.47 5.86 18.30
C LEU A 98 -1.30 7.35 17.96
N PHE A 99 -0.97 7.64 16.71
CA PHE A 99 -0.71 9.00 16.25
C PHE A 99 -1.96 9.88 16.25
N GLU A 100 -3.15 9.30 16.07
CA GLU A 100 -4.42 10.05 16.14
C GLU A 100 -4.77 10.37 17.60
N ASP A 101 -4.54 9.43 18.51
CA ASP A 101 -4.74 9.65 19.94
C ASP A 101 -3.83 10.75 20.48
N ILE A 102 -2.55 10.78 20.08
CA ILE A 102 -1.63 11.85 20.48
C ILE A 102 -2.17 13.24 20.07
N VAL A 103 -2.73 13.36 18.86
CA VAL A 103 -3.29 14.63 18.35
C VAL A 103 -4.54 15.08 19.13
N ALA A 104 -5.26 14.13 19.75
CA ALA A 104 -6.44 14.38 20.55
C ALA A 104 -6.14 14.70 22.03
N ARG A 105 -4.89 14.57 22.49
CA ARG A 105 -4.50 14.86 23.87
C ARG A 105 -4.34 16.36 24.09
N GLU A 106 -4.83 16.83 25.24
CA GLU A 106 -4.57 18.20 25.73
C GLU A 106 -3.12 18.42 26.13
N TYR A 107 -2.42 17.34 26.49
CA TYR A 107 -1.04 17.38 26.95
C TYR A 107 -0.24 16.23 26.33
N TYR A 108 0.92 16.58 25.81
CA TYR A 108 1.89 15.67 25.22
C TYR A 108 3.33 16.17 25.45
N SER A 109 4.21 15.27 25.88
CA SER A 109 5.58 15.55 26.32
C SER A 109 6.59 14.51 25.80
N GLU A 110 7.89 14.73 26.02
CA GLU A 110 8.90 13.69 25.73
C GLU A 110 8.70 12.44 26.58
N ALA A 111 8.24 12.58 27.82
CA ALA A 111 7.94 11.43 28.66
C ALA A 111 6.83 10.56 28.05
N ASP A 112 5.81 11.18 27.44
CA ASP A 112 4.77 10.44 26.71
C ASP A 112 5.33 9.73 25.47
N ALA A 113 6.19 10.42 24.69
CA ALA A 113 6.87 9.82 23.54
C ALA A 113 7.78 8.65 23.96
N SER A 114 8.54 8.81 25.05
CA SER A 114 9.37 7.78 25.68
C SER A 114 8.53 6.58 26.12
N HIS A 115 7.32 6.82 26.64
CA HIS A 115 6.39 5.74 26.98
C HIS A 115 5.90 4.96 25.77
N CYS A 116 5.59 5.65 24.69
CA CYS A 116 5.15 5.02 23.45
C CYS A 116 6.29 4.19 22.84
N ILE A 117 7.50 4.77 22.69
CA ILE A 117 8.63 4.05 22.07
C ILE A 117 9.09 2.86 22.92
N ASN A 118 8.98 2.93 24.25
CA ASN A 118 9.30 1.82 25.13
C ASN A 118 8.42 0.60 24.83
N GLN A 119 7.10 0.77 24.71
CA GLN A 119 6.17 -0.31 24.37
C GLN A 119 6.39 -0.85 22.95
N ILE A 120 6.73 0.03 22.00
CA ILE A 120 7.11 -0.37 20.64
C ILE A 120 8.37 -1.22 20.69
N LEU A 121 9.42 -0.79 21.40
CA LEU A 121 10.68 -1.52 21.53
C LEU A 121 10.51 -2.85 22.28
N GLU A 122 9.61 -2.95 23.26
CA GLU A 122 9.26 -4.23 23.91
C GLU A 122 8.67 -5.22 22.89
N SER A 123 7.74 -4.76 22.04
CA SER A 123 7.20 -5.60 20.97
C SER A 123 8.27 -5.99 19.94
N VAL A 124 9.16 -5.07 19.55
CA VAL A 124 10.24 -5.32 18.57
C VAL A 124 11.29 -6.27 19.14
N SER A 125 11.70 -6.10 20.40
CA SER A 125 12.59 -7.02 21.11
C SER A 125 11.98 -8.42 21.14
N HIS A 126 10.69 -8.55 21.47
CA HIS A 126 10.02 -9.84 21.51
C HIS A 126 10.02 -10.56 20.14
N ILE A 127 9.70 -9.86 19.04
CA ILE A 127 9.73 -10.49 17.71
C ILE A 127 11.16 -10.84 17.27
N HIS A 128 12.14 -10.02 17.63
CA HIS A 128 13.57 -10.28 17.34
C HIS A 128 14.11 -11.49 18.09
N GLN A 129 13.65 -11.75 19.32
CA GLN A 129 13.98 -12.95 20.10
C GLN A 129 13.38 -14.23 19.50
N HIS A 130 12.31 -14.10 18.72
CA HIS A 130 11.68 -15.19 17.97
C HIS A 130 12.17 -15.26 16.52
N ASP A 131 13.29 -14.62 16.21
CA ASP A 131 13.87 -14.54 14.87
C ASP A 131 12.89 -14.06 13.80
N ILE A 132 12.02 -13.10 14.16
CA ILE A 132 11.07 -12.46 13.25
C ILE A 132 11.50 -11.01 13.01
N VAL A 133 11.47 -10.59 11.75
CA VAL A 133 11.67 -9.19 11.34
C VAL A 133 10.40 -8.67 10.71
N HIS A 134 9.88 -7.53 11.19
CA HIS A 134 8.58 -7.01 10.75
C HIS A 134 8.64 -6.38 9.36
N ARG A 135 9.68 -5.58 9.07
CA ARG A 135 9.95 -4.88 7.79
C ARG A 135 8.94 -3.83 7.34
N ASP A 136 7.96 -3.49 8.16
CA ASP A 136 6.94 -2.46 7.83
C ASP A 136 6.43 -1.76 9.07
N LEU A 137 7.35 -1.43 9.99
CA LEU A 137 7.02 -0.58 11.14
C LEU A 137 6.74 0.84 10.66
N LYS A 138 5.55 1.33 11.00
CA LYS A 138 5.03 2.65 10.61
C LYS A 138 3.82 3.02 11.49
N PRO A 139 3.40 4.30 11.53
CA PRO A 139 2.26 4.77 12.32
C PRO A 139 0.97 3.96 12.14
N GLU A 140 0.66 3.49 10.93
CA GLU A 140 -0.52 2.67 10.62
C GLU A 140 -0.59 1.37 11.42
N ASN A 141 0.58 0.81 11.75
CA ASN A 141 0.72 -0.50 12.39
C ASN A 141 0.86 -0.39 13.92
N LEU A 142 0.68 0.81 14.48
CA LEU A 142 0.77 1.09 15.91
C LEU A 142 -0.61 1.49 16.43
N LEU A 143 -1.31 0.52 17.00
CA LEU A 143 -2.69 0.67 17.46
C LEU A 143 -2.75 0.78 18.99
N LEU A 144 -3.82 1.39 19.51
CA LEU A 144 -4.11 1.42 20.94
C LEU A 144 -5.13 0.35 21.31
N ALA A 145 -4.88 -0.37 22.40
CA ALA A 145 -5.75 -1.45 22.86
C ALA A 145 -7.19 -0.96 23.11
N SER A 146 -7.36 0.25 23.63
CA SER A 146 -8.66 0.89 23.89
C SER A 146 -8.54 2.41 23.90
N LYS A 147 -9.66 3.13 24.04
CA LYS A 147 -9.69 4.59 24.24
C LYS A 147 -9.42 5.03 25.68
N MET A 148 -9.18 4.09 26.60
CA MET A 148 -8.91 4.43 28.00
C MET A 148 -7.56 5.13 28.11
N LYS A 149 -7.47 6.12 29.00
CA LYS A 149 -6.21 6.81 29.29
C LYS A 149 -5.16 5.79 29.76
N GLY A 150 -4.00 5.77 29.11
CA GLY A 150 -2.93 4.80 29.40
C GLY A 150 -3.13 3.43 28.75
N ALA A 151 -4.00 3.30 27.74
CA ALA A 151 -4.11 2.09 26.95
C ALA A 151 -2.76 1.68 26.33
N ALA A 152 -2.49 0.38 26.31
CA ALA A 152 -1.26 -0.15 25.75
C ALA A 152 -1.18 0.05 24.24
N VAL A 153 0.02 0.36 23.75
CA VAL A 153 0.37 0.34 22.33
C VAL A 153 0.52 -1.12 21.90
N LYS A 154 -0.13 -1.49 20.79
CA LYS A 154 -0.11 -2.82 20.20
C LYS A 154 0.37 -2.74 18.75
N LEU A 155 1.44 -3.47 18.46
CA LEU A 155 1.95 -3.69 17.11
C LEU A 155 1.01 -4.63 16.34
N ALA A 156 0.64 -4.23 15.12
CA ALA A 156 -0.26 -4.94 14.22
C ALA A 156 0.37 -5.15 12.84
N ASP A 157 -0.27 -6.03 12.05
CA ASP A 157 0.03 -6.33 10.64
C ASP A 157 1.43 -6.90 10.32
N PHE A 158 1.53 -8.24 10.35
CA PHE A 158 2.74 -8.98 10.02
C PHE A 158 2.78 -9.46 8.55
N GLY A 159 1.98 -8.88 7.65
CA GLY A 159 1.90 -9.34 6.25
C GLY A 159 3.21 -9.30 5.47
N LEU A 160 4.14 -8.40 5.86
CA LEU A 160 5.48 -8.31 5.28
C LEU A 160 6.57 -8.97 6.15
N ALA A 161 6.22 -9.54 7.28
CA ALA A 161 7.19 -10.12 8.20
C ALA A 161 7.89 -11.36 7.60
N ILE A 162 9.10 -11.63 8.08
CA ILE A 162 9.93 -12.77 7.70
C ILE A 162 10.51 -13.45 8.93
N GLU A 163 10.80 -14.73 8.79
CA GLU A 163 11.63 -15.49 9.72
C GLU A 163 13.09 -15.39 9.25
N VAL A 164 14.00 -15.15 10.18
CA VAL A 164 15.45 -15.18 9.98
C VAL A 164 16.04 -16.35 10.80
N GLN A 165 17.35 -16.58 10.70
CA GLN A 165 18.03 -17.61 11.50
C GLN A 165 19.06 -16.92 12.41
N GLY A 166 18.72 -16.73 13.68
CA GLY A 166 19.54 -15.95 14.60
C GLY A 166 19.89 -14.57 14.03
N ASP A 167 21.18 -14.27 13.94
CA ASP A 167 21.72 -13.00 13.42
C ASP A 167 22.15 -13.07 11.94
N GLN A 168 21.83 -14.17 11.24
CA GLN A 168 22.13 -14.28 9.82
C GLN A 168 21.37 -13.24 9.00
N GLN A 169 22.09 -12.57 8.10
CA GLN A 169 21.52 -11.61 7.16
C GLN A 169 21.43 -12.24 5.77
N ALA A 170 20.33 -11.96 5.09
CA ALA A 170 20.12 -12.40 3.71
C ALA A 170 19.34 -11.34 2.93
N TRP A 171 19.30 -11.49 1.61
CA TRP A 171 18.46 -10.65 0.78
C TRP A 171 17.02 -11.20 0.75
N PHE A 172 16.13 -10.60 1.52
CA PHE A 172 14.71 -11.01 1.60
C PHE A 172 13.79 -10.24 0.63
N GLY A 173 14.38 -9.55 -0.34
CA GLY A 173 13.68 -8.72 -1.31
C GLY A 173 13.41 -7.29 -0.83
N PHE A 174 12.97 -6.45 -1.76
CA PHE A 174 12.58 -5.07 -1.49
C PHE A 174 11.13 -5.02 -0.99
N ALA A 175 10.92 -4.65 0.28
CA ALA A 175 9.60 -4.54 0.90
C ALA A 175 9.63 -3.49 2.03
N GLY A 176 8.51 -2.82 2.25
CA GLY A 176 8.33 -1.79 3.28
C GLY A 176 7.83 -0.47 2.71
N THR A 177 7.54 0.48 3.59
CA THR A 177 7.01 1.80 3.22
C THR A 177 8.15 2.81 3.00
N PRO A 178 8.22 3.55 1.86
CA PRO A 178 9.38 4.34 1.44
C PRO A 178 10.10 5.17 2.52
N GLY A 179 9.37 5.95 3.32
CA GLY A 179 9.95 6.81 4.36
C GLY A 179 10.51 6.08 5.60
N TYR A 180 10.27 4.77 5.72
CA TYR A 180 10.71 3.93 6.84
C TYR A 180 11.71 2.85 6.40
N LEU A 181 12.04 2.78 5.10
CA LEU A 181 13.03 1.85 4.57
C LEU A 181 14.43 2.20 5.11
N SER A 182 15.20 1.18 5.46
CA SER A 182 16.57 1.36 5.91
C SER A 182 17.57 1.46 4.74
N PRO A 183 18.76 2.06 4.96
CA PRO A 183 19.77 2.23 3.92
C PRO A 183 20.18 0.93 3.24
N GLU A 184 20.39 -0.14 4.01
CA GLU A 184 20.79 -1.45 3.51
C GLU A 184 19.75 -2.09 2.58
N VAL A 185 18.44 -1.90 2.85
CA VAL A 185 17.37 -2.37 1.94
C VAL A 185 17.42 -1.60 0.61
N LEU A 186 17.64 -0.28 0.66
CA LEU A 186 17.75 0.57 -0.54
C LEU A 186 19.02 0.31 -1.35
N ARG A 187 20.11 -0.09 -0.69
CA ARG A 187 21.37 -0.50 -1.36
C ARG A 187 21.31 -1.92 -1.91
N LYS A 188 20.27 -2.68 -1.57
CA LYS A 188 20.09 -4.10 -1.89
C LYS A 188 21.13 -5.01 -1.20
N ASP A 189 21.61 -4.57 -0.05
CA ASP A 189 22.51 -5.36 0.79
C ASP A 189 21.70 -6.45 1.53
N PRO A 190 22.32 -7.57 1.93
CA PRO A 190 21.72 -8.48 2.89
C PRO A 190 21.32 -7.73 4.16
N TYR A 191 20.17 -8.08 4.74
CA TYR A 191 19.65 -7.40 5.92
C TYR A 191 18.99 -8.39 6.89
N GLY A 192 18.61 -7.90 8.07
CA GLY A 192 17.95 -8.68 9.14
C GLY A 192 17.28 -7.78 10.15
N LYS A 193 17.28 -8.17 11.43
CA LYS A 193 16.66 -7.45 12.56
C LYS A 193 16.91 -5.93 12.62
N PRO A 194 18.11 -5.39 12.27
CA PRO A 194 18.37 -3.95 12.36
C PRO A 194 17.46 -3.04 11.51
N VAL A 195 16.79 -3.55 10.47
CA VAL A 195 15.88 -2.75 9.64
C VAL A 195 14.70 -2.21 10.43
N ASP A 196 14.21 -2.98 11.40
CA ASP A 196 13.10 -2.58 12.27
C ASP A 196 13.54 -1.45 13.22
N ILE A 197 14.80 -1.46 13.68
CA ILE A 197 15.32 -0.41 14.56
C ILE A 197 15.47 0.93 13.82
N TRP A 198 15.85 0.88 12.53
CA TRP A 198 15.85 2.09 11.70
C TRP A 198 14.45 2.72 11.65
N ALA A 199 13.43 1.90 11.38
CA ALA A 199 12.04 2.35 11.37
C ALA A 199 11.60 2.89 12.74
N CYS A 200 12.01 2.28 13.86
CA CYS A 200 11.80 2.85 15.20
C CYS A 200 12.44 4.23 15.37
N GLY A 201 13.63 4.46 14.82
CA GLY A 201 14.28 5.78 14.82
C GLY A 201 13.47 6.84 14.07
N VAL A 202 12.94 6.47 12.89
CA VAL A 202 12.03 7.33 12.11
C VAL A 202 10.75 7.64 12.90
N ILE A 203 10.14 6.62 13.51
CA ILE A 203 8.93 6.77 14.33
C ILE A 203 9.21 7.67 15.53
N LEU A 204 10.31 7.47 16.25
CA LEU A 204 10.69 8.28 17.41
C LEU A 204 10.90 9.75 17.03
N TYR A 205 11.56 10.00 15.90
CA TYR A 205 11.71 11.36 15.37
C TYR A 205 10.34 12.02 15.17
N ILE A 206 9.40 11.34 14.51
CA ILE A 206 8.05 11.88 14.28
C ILE A 206 7.30 12.06 15.61
N LEU A 207 7.44 11.15 16.58
CA LEU A 207 6.82 11.31 17.90
C LEU A 207 7.28 12.59 18.61
N LEU A 208 8.52 13.06 18.40
CA LEU A 208 9.05 14.24 19.10
C LEU A 208 8.70 15.58 18.44
N VAL A 209 8.57 15.63 17.11
CA VAL A 209 8.38 16.90 16.38
C VAL A 209 7.27 16.90 15.35
N GLY A 210 6.67 15.75 15.06
CA GLY A 210 5.48 15.65 14.21
C GLY A 210 5.71 15.67 12.71
N TYR A 211 6.96 15.64 12.26
CA TYR A 211 7.34 15.50 10.85
C TYR A 211 8.45 14.44 10.69
N PRO A 212 8.58 13.79 9.52
CA PRO A 212 9.58 12.74 9.31
C PRO A 212 11.01 13.31 9.13
N PRO A 213 12.06 12.53 9.49
CA PRO A 213 13.46 12.91 9.29
C PRO A 213 13.90 12.91 7.82
N PHE A 214 13.21 12.14 6.98
CA PHE A 214 13.49 12.05 5.54
C PHE A 214 12.21 12.34 4.77
N TRP A 215 12.26 13.30 3.85
CA TRP A 215 11.13 13.64 3.01
C TRP A 215 11.56 14.31 1.71
N ASP A 216 10.96 13.87 0.62
CA ASP A 216 11.02 14.52 -0.68
C ASP A 216 9.76 14.15 -1.48
N GLU A 217 9.37 14.98 -2.44
CA GLU A 217 8.32 14.64 -3.41
C GLU A 217 8.81 13.60 -4.40
N ASP A 218 10.09 13.67 -4.75
CA ASP A 218 10.78 12.71 -5.60
C ASP A 218 11.27 11.52 -4.76
N GLN A 219 10.68 10.35 -5.01
CA GLN A 219 11.04 9.11 -4.32
C GLN A 219 12.53 8.76 -4.48
N HIS A 220 13.17 9.10 -5.60
CA HIS A 220 14.59 8.86 -5.81
C HIS A 220 15.45 9.73 -4.88
N LYS A 221 15.10 11.01 -4.71
CA LYS A 221 15.78 11.93 -3.79
C LYS A 221 15.57 11.51 -2.34
N LEU A 222 14.35 11.11 -1.97
CA LEU A 222 14.06 10.51 -0.66
C LEU A 222 15.00 9.32 -0.38
N TYR A 223 15.14 8.40 -1.35
CA TYR A 223 16.04 7.27 -1.21
C TYR A 223 17.52 7.66 -1.11
N GLN A 224 17.94 8.75 -1.75
CA GLN A 224 19.29 9.30 -1.59
C GLN A 224 19.50 9.85 -0.18
N GLN A 225 18.56 10.63 0.36
CA GLN A 225 18.61 11.14 1.73
C GLN A 225 18.74 10.00 2.75
N ILE A 226 17.89 8.97 2.64
CA ILE A 226 17.91 7.79 3.52
C ILE A 226 19.27 7.08 3.43
N LYS A 227 19.76 6.78 2.21
CA LYS A 227 21.05 6.12 2.02
C LYS A 227 22.23 6.94 2.56
N ALA A 228 22.14 8.26 2.55
CA ALA A 228 23.14 9.15 3.10
C ALA A 228 23.01 9.34 4.62
N GLY A 229 21.89 8.91 5.23
CA GLY A 229 21.55 9.26 6.61
C GLY A 229 21.42 10.78 6.79
N ALA A 230 20.97 11.49 5.76
CA ALA A 230 20.86 12.94 5.75
C ALA A 230 19.57 13.38 6.46
N TYR A 231 19.64 13.48 7.78
CA TYR A 231 18.66 14.14 8.63
C TYR A 231 19.39 15.05 9.61
N ASP A 232 18.68 16.03 10.16
CA ASP A 232 19.19 16.98 11.14
C ASP A 232 18.18 17.20 12.28
N PHE A 233 18.48 18.15 13.16
CA PHE A 233 17.61 18.54 14.28
C PHE A 233 17.39 20.06 14.21
N PRO A 234 16.52 20.53 13.30
CA PRO A 234 16.41 21.95 13.00
C PRO A 234 15.76 22.75 14.15
N SER A 235 16.21 23.99 14.31
CA SER A 235 15.59 24.95 15.20
C SER A 235 14.33 25.55 14.56
N PRO A 236 13.33 25.96 15.37
CA PRO A 236 13.34 26.00 16.84
C PRO A 236 12.84 24.72 17.52
N GLU A 237 12.16 23.81 16.81
CA GLU A 237 11.39 22.73 17.44
C GLU A 237 12.29 21.76 18.22
N TRP A 238 13.52 21.54 17.74
CA TRP A 238 14.49 20.66 18.39
C TRP A 238 15.31 21.31 19.50
N ASP A 239 15.26 22.64 19.68
CA ASP A 239 16.08 23.34 20.68
C ASP A 239 15.71 22.91 22.10
N THR A 240 14.43 22.60 22.30
CA THR A 240 13.87 22.16 23.59
C THR A 240 13.88 20.64 23.77
N VAL A 241 14.33 19.88 22.76
CA VAL A 241 14.40 18.42 22.83
C VAL A 241 15.68 17.99 23.53
N THR A 242 15.56 17.09 24.51
CA THR A 242 16.69 16.64 25.32
C THR A 242 17.82 16.02 24.49
N PRO A 243 19.10 16.23 24.87
CA PRO A 243 20.23 15.59 24.22
C PRO A 243 20.12 14.07 24.17
N GLU A 244 19.54 13.45 25.20
CA GLU A 244 19.38 12.01 25.30
C GLU A 244 18.34 11.48 24.30
N ALA A 245 17.27 12.21 24.00
CA ALA A 245 16.33 11.87 22.93
C ALA A 245 17.04 11.86 21.57
N LYS A 246 17.77 12.94 21.26
CA LYS A 246 18.56 13.07 20.03
C LYS A 246 19.62 11.98 19.92
N ASN A 247 20.27 11.63 21.04
CA ASN A 247 21.26 10.57 21.10
C ASN A 247 20.66 9.21 20.76
N LEU A 248 19.48 8.87 21.31
CA LEU A 248 18.80 7.63 20.97
C LEU A 248 18.41 7.57 19.49
N ILE A 249 17.90 8.67 18.93
CA ILE A 249 17.61 8.77 17.49
C ILE A 249 18.87 8.52 16.66
N ASN A 250 19.99 9.14 17.01
CA ASN A 250 21.26 8.93 16.30
C ASN A 250 21.73 7.47 16.34
N GLN A 251 21.56 6.80 17.47
CA GLN A 251 21.89 5.37 17.62
C GLN A 251 20.96 4.46 16.79
N MET A 252 19.69 4.83 16.63
CA MET A 252 18.72 4.10 15.78
C MET A 252 18.90 4.39 14.28
N LEU A 253 19.15 5.64 13.90
CA LEU A 253 19.38 6.10 12.52
C LEU A 253 20.85 5.98 12.10
N THR A 254 21.59 5.06 12.72
CA THR A 254 22.96 4.71 12.31
C THR A 254 22.91 3.94 10.99
N ILE A 255 23.62 4.45 9.98
CA ILE A 255 23.61 3.90 8.61
C ILE A 255 24.15 2.47 8.55
N ASN A 256 25.22 2.18 9.29
CA ASN A 256 25.80 0.84 9.33
C ASN A 256 24.97 -0.05 10.27
N PRO A 257 24.24 -1.07 9.76
CA PRO A 257 23.37 -1.90 10.58
C PRO A 257 24.11 -2.68 11.67
N ALA A 258 25.41 -2.97 11.51
CA ALA A 258 26.21 -3.66 12.52
C ALA A 258 26.60 -2.75 13.71
N LYS A 259 26.51 -1.42 13.55
CA LYS A 259 26.75 -0.43 14.61
C LYS A 259 25.46 0.15 15.18
N ARG A 260 24.31 -0.13 14.54
CA ARG A 260 23.00 0.34 14.95
C ARG A 260 22.62 -0.34 16.27
N ILE A 261 22.06 0.44 17.19
CA ILE A 261 21.57 -0.07 18.48
C ILE A 261 20.57 -1.21 18.27
N THR A 262 20.54 -2.20 19.16
CA THR A 262 19.51 -3.25 19.14
C THR A 262 18.28 -2.83 19.97
N ALA A 263 17.15 -3.53 19.82
CA ALA A 263 15.96 -3.24 20.65
C ALA A 263 16.26 -3.38 22.15
N ASP A 264 16.99 -4.42 22.55
CA ASP A 264 17.36 -4.66 23.96
C ASP A 264 18.30 -3.59 24.52
N GLN A 265 19.20 -3.06 23.69
CA GLN A 265 20.06 -1.94 24.06
C GLN A 265 19.26 -0.64 24.16
N ALA A 266 18.35 -0.39 23.22
CA ALA A 266 17.49 0.80 23.21
C ALA A 266 16.55 0.85 24.42
N LEU A 267 16.01 -0.31 24.86
CA LEU A 267 15.21 -0.40 26.09
C LEU A 267 15.98 -0.01 27.36
N LYS A 268 17.32 -0.16 27.34
CA LYS A 268 18.21 0.20 28.45
C LYS A 268 18.74 1.63 28.34
N HIS A 269 18.44 2.35 27.26
CA HIS A 269 18.89 3.72 27.06
C HIS A 269 18.29 4.64 28.15
N PRO A 270 19.05 5.58 28.74
CA PRO A 270 18.57 6.42 29.85
C PRO A 270 17.27 7.17 29.55
N TRP A 271 17.13 7.71 28.32
CA TRP A 271 15.89 8.39 27.89
C TRP A 271 14.63 7.49 27.93
N VAL A 272 14.81 6.17 27.86
CA VAL A 272 13.73 5.17 27.90
C VAL A 272 13.55 4.63 29.32
N CYS A 273 14.61 4.12 29.96
CA CYS A 273 14.52 3.42 31.24
C CYS A 273 14.53 4.33 32.47
N GLN A 274 15.03 5.57 32.34
CA GLN A 274 15.05 6.60 33.40
C GLN A 274 14.17 7.79 33.02
N ARG A 275 13.04 7.51 32.34
CA ARG A 275 12.12 8.51 31.78
C ARG A 275 11.76 9.62 32.77
N SER A 276 11.48 9.27 34.03
CA SER A 276 11.04 10.24 35.06
C SER A 276 12.08 11.32 35.39
N THR A 277 13.36 11.07 35.10
CA THR A 277 14.45 12.01 35.39
C THR A 277 15.11 12.57 34.13
N VAL A 278 15.03 11.87 33.00
CA VAL A 278 15.74 12.22 31.76
C VAL A 278 14.83 12.85 30.71
N ALA A 279 13.59 12.35 30.54
CA ALA A 279 12.70 12.85 29.50
C ALA A 279 12.00 14.13 29.97
N SER A 280 11.91 15.13 29.09
CA SER A 280 11.25 16.40 29.40
C SER A 280 9.74 16.23 29.63
N MET A 281 9.25 16.85 30.71
CA MET A 281 7.82 17.00 31.05
C MET A 281 7.26 18.34 30.53
N MET A 282 7.89 18.96 29.55
CA MET A 282 7.34 20.16 28.93
C MET A 282 6.25 19.77 27.94
N HIS A 283 5.12 20.49 27.97
CA HIS A 283 4.09 20.31 26.93
C HIS A 283 4.61 20.82 25.58
N ARG A 284 4.46 20.01 24.53
CA ARG A 284 4.91 20.32 23.17
C ARG A 284 3.74 20.56 22.22
N GLN A 285 3.09 21.72 22.33
CA GLN A 285 1.91 22.07 21.51
C GLN A 285 2.21 22.09 20.00
N GLU A 286 3.36 22.65 19.60
CA GLU A 286 3.78 22.69 18.18
C GLU A 286 3.91 21.30 17.58
N THR A 287 4.45 20.33 18.35
CA THR A 287 4.54 18.92 17.93
C THR A 287 3.16 18.33 17.63
N VAL A 288 2.17 18.61 18.48
CA VAL A 288 0.78 18.13 18.31
C VAL A 288 0.17 18.70 17.01
N GLU A 289 0.43 19.97 16.70
CA GLU A 289 -0.05 20.62 15.48
C GLU A 289 0.62 20.06 14.21
N CYS A 290 1.92 19.83 14.25
CA CYS A 290 2.67 19.17 13.17
C CYS A 290 2.16 17.74 12.94
N LEU A 291 1.95 16.97 14.02
CA LEU A 291 1.38 15.62 13.95
C LEU A 291 0.00 15.60 13.30
N ARG A 292 -0.86 16.59 13.60
CA ARG A 292 -2.19 16.72 12.98
C ARG A 292 -2.08 16.86 11.46
N LYS A 293 -1.18 17.72 10.98
CA LYS A 293 -0.93 17.91 9.54
C LYS A 293 -0.35 16.63 8.91
N PHE A 294 0.59 15.98 9.59
CA PHE A 294 1.18 14.72 9.16
C PHE A 294 0.15 13.60 9.00
N ASN A 295 -0.72 13.41 9.99
CA ASN A 295 -1.80 12.42 9.96
C ASN A 295 -2.77 12.66 8.80
N ALA A 296 -3.24 13.91 8.64
CA ALA A 296 -4.13 14.26 7.54
C ALA A 296 -3.51 13.95 6.18
N ARG A 297 -2.24 14.34 5.97
CA ARG A 297 -1.50 14.07 4.72
C ARG A 297 -1.34 12.57 4.46
N ARG A 298 -1.00 11.80 5.49
CA ARG A 298 -0.77 10.35 5.41
C ARG A 298 -2.07 9.60 5.11
N LYS A 299 -3.17 9.92 5.82
CA LYS A 299 -4.49 9.33 5.59
C LYS A 299 -5.00 9.61 4.19
N LEU A 300 -4.83 10.83 3.70
CA LEU A 300 -5.19 11.19 2.33
C LEU A 300 -4.40 10.34 1.31
N LYS A 301 -3.07 10.29 1.45
CA LYS A 301 -2.21 9.47 0.57
C LYS A 301 -2.58 7.97 0.63
N GLY A 302 -2.83 7.44 1.84
CA GLY A 302 -3.21 6.05 2.05
C GLY A 302 -4.59 5.71 1.47
N ALA A 303 -5.59 6.58 1.65
CA ALA A 303 -6.93 6.38 1.07
C ALA A 303 -6.89 6.40 -0.46
N ILE A 304 -6.06 7.26 -1.06
CA ILE A 304 -5.83 7.30 -2.50
C ILE A 304 -5.23 5.97 -2.98
N LEU A 305 -4.15 5.51 -2.34
CA LEU A 305 -3.49 4.26 -2.71
C LEU A 305 -4.42 3.04 -2.55
N THR A 306 -5.18 2.97 -1.44
CA THR A 306 -6.17 1.90 -1.22
C THR A 306 -7.29 1.96 -2.26
N THR A 307 -7.74 3.15 -2.65
CA THR A 307 -8.74 3.29 -3.73
C THR A 307 -8.18 2.75 -5.05
N MET A 308 -6.94 3.10 -5.41
CA MET A 308 -6.25 2.55 -6.59
C MET A 308 -6.05 1.02 -6.51
N LEU A 309 -5.86 0.45 -5.31
CA LEU A 309 -5.69 -1.00 -5.13
C LEU A 309 -7.03 -1.76 -5.09
N VAL A 310 -8.08 -1.17 -4.51
CA VAL A 310 -9.41 -1.79 -4.39
C VAL A 310 -10.17 -1.72 -5.72
N SER A 311 -10.04 -0.62 -6.47
CA SER A 311 -10.54 -0.51 -7.84
C SER A 311 -9.93 -1.59 -8.74
N ARG A 312 -8.62 -1.88 -8.59
CA ARG A 312 -7.96 -3.04 -9.23
C ARG A 312 -8.56 -4.41 -8.89
N ASN A 313 -9.14 -4.61 -7.69
CA ASN A 313 -9.61 -5.92 -7.21
C ASN A 313 -11.12 -6.17 -7.35
N PHE A 314 -11.96 -5.13 -7.47
CA PHE A 314 -13.40 -5.29 -7.65
C PHE A 314 -13.74 -5.72 -9.09
N SER A 315 -12.99 -5.21 -10.07
CA SER A 315 -13.12 -5.57 -11.48
C SER A 315 -12.80 -7.04 -11.79
N ALA A 316 -11.97 -7.70 -10.97
CA ALA A 316 -11.72 -9.14 -11.09
C ALA A 316 -12.89 -10.04 -10.59
N CYS A 317 -13.86 -9.50 -9.84
CA CYS A 317 -14.89 -10.29 -9.18
C CYS A 317 -16.22 -10.40 -9.95
N LYS A 318 -16.51 -9.46 -10.86
CA LYS A 318 -17.80 -9.40 -11.59
C LYS A 318 -17.90 -10.47 -12.69
N THR A 319 -16.77 -10.99 -13.18
CA THR A 319 -16.70 -12.04 -14.21
C THR A 319 -17.07 -13.45 -13.70
N LEU A 320 -17.19 -13.65 -12.38
CA LEU A 320 -17.36 -14.98 -11.77
C LEU A 320 -18.79 -15.33 -11.33
N LEU A 321 -19.76 -14.42 -11.41
CA LEU A 321 -21.13 -14.65 -10.89
C LEU A 321 -22.18 -15.04 -11.95
N ASN A 322 -21.83 -15.08 -13.24
CA ASN A 322 -22.71 -15.60 -14.29
C ASN A 322 -22.27 -17.00 -14.75
N LYS A 323 -22.52 -18.03 -13.95
CA LYS A 323 -22.63 -19.41 -14.47
C LYS A 323 -23.44 -20.31 -13.53
N LYS A 324 -24.75 -20.37 -13.77
CA LYS A 324 -25.57 -21.56 -13.51
C LYS A 324 -26.33 -21.95 -14.78
N SER A 325 -26.49 -23.27 -14.90
CA SER A 325 -27.35 -24.08 -15.79
C SER A 325 -27.16 -23.92 -17.31
N ASP A 326 -26.55 -24.91 -17.98
CA ASP A 326 -27.29 -26.03 -18.60
C ASP A 326 -26.41 -26.92 -19.52
N GLY A 327 -26.77 -28.21 -19.59
CA GLY A 327 -26.87 -28.92 -20.87
C GLY A 327 -25.68 -29.71 -21.46
N VAL A 328 -25.46 -30.93 -20.97
CA VAL A 328 -25.54 -32.24 -21.70
C VAL A 328 -25.01 -32.42 -23.16
N LYS A 329 -24.28 -33.56 -23.35
CA LYS A 329 -23.94 -34.38 -24.56
C LYS A 329 -22.75 -33.92 -25.43
N SER A 330 -21.93 -34.78 -26.06
CA SER A 330 -21.70 -36.24 -26.06
C SER A 330 -20.43 -36.56 -26.91
N GLN A 331 -19.66 -37.55 -26.46
CA GLN A 331 -18.91 -38.59 -27.21
C GLN A 331 -17.79 -38.30 -28.24
N GLY A 332 -16.73 -39.11 -28.11
CA GLY A 332 -15.83 -39.59 -29.16
C GLY A 332 -14.37 -39.73 -28.70
N THR A 333 -13.97 -40.76 -27.93
CA THR A 333 -13.18 -41.95 -28.39
C THR A 333 -12.00 -41.61 -29.34
N ASN A 334 -10.76 -42.10 -29.22
CA ASN A 334 -10.26 -43.34 -28.63
C ASN A 334 -8.70 -43.35 -28.56
N SER A 335 -8.19 -43.96 -27.49
CA SER A 335 -7.13 -45.01 -27.44
C SER A 335 -5.62 -44.76 -27.71
N LYS A 336 -4.86 -45.14 -26.65
CA LYS A 336 -3.65 -46.03 -26.60
C LYS A 336 -2.32 -45.43 -27.08
N ASN A 337 -1.12 -45.72 -26.55
CA ASN A 337 -0.51 -46.66 -25.58
C ASN A 337 0.92 -46.09 -25.36
N SER A 338 1.58 -46.02 -24.19
CA SER A 338 2.27 -47.05 -23.37
C SER A 338 3.75 -46.59 -23.17
N VAL A 339 4.24 -46.37 -21.94
CA VAL A 339 5.13 -47.29 -21.15
C VAL A 339 6.66 -46.98 -21.23
N VAL A 340 7.20 -46.47 -20.09
CA VAL A 340 8.47 -46.86 -19.37
C VAL A 340 9.82 -46.34 -19.91
N SER A 341 10.84 -45.92 -19.15
CA SER A 341 11.12 -45.63 -17.72
C SER A 341 12.51 -44.98 -17.61
N SER A 342 12.77 -44.28 -16.48
CA SER A 342 14.07 -44.01 -15.80
C SER A 342 15.19 -43.29 -16.58
N SER A 343 15.92 -42.29 -16.09
CA SER A 343 16.49 -42.09 -14.74
C SER A 343 17.05 -40.65 -14.62
N SER A 344 17.27 -40.26 -13.36
CA SER A 344 17.83 -39.03 -12.80
C SER A 344 19.14 -38.50 -13.40
N THR A 345 19.28 -37.17 -13.53
CA THR A 345 20.18 -36.32 -12.72
C THR A 345 19.96 -34.82 -12.98
N LYS A 346 20.19 -34.05 -11.92
CA LYS A 346 20.09 -32.59 -11.80
C LYS A 346 20.94 -31.82 -12.83
N ASP A 347 20.43 -30.70 -13.34
CA ASP A 347 20.94 -29.37 -12.96
C ASP A 347 19.99 -28.27 -13.43
N SER A 348 19.54 -27.48 -12.47
CA SER A 348 18.61 -26.38 -12.62
C SER A 348 19.36 -25.05 -12.72
N SER A 349 19.43 -24.49 -13.92
CA SER A 349 19.64 -23.06 -14.12
C SER A 349 18.45 -22.50 -14.90
N MET A 350 17.44 -21.98 -14.19
CA MET A 350 16.38 -21.19 -14.81
C MET A 350 16.32 -19.81 -14.19
N SER A 351 16.71 -18.85 -15.03
CA SER A 351 16.34 -17.45 -15.03
C SER A 351 14.88 -17.24 -14.60
N SER A 352 14.68 -16.50 -13.52
CA SER A 352 13.37 -16.08 -13.06
C SER A 352 12.88 -14.84 -13.83
N SER A 353 12.11 -15.06 -14.90
CA SER A 353 11.26 -14.04 -15.50
C SER A 353 9.98 -13.90 -14.67
N ALA A 354 9.81 -12.76 -14.01
CA ALA A 354 8.61 -12.42 -13.25
C ALA A 354 7.39 -12.19 -14.18
N PRO A 355 6.16 -12.60 -13.82
CA PRO A 355 4.95 -12.19 -14.53
C PRO A 355 4.52 -10.78 -14.08
N MET A 356 4.15 -9.93 -15.04
CA MET A 356 3.68 -8.55 -14.81
C MET A 356 2.17 -8.49 -14.55
N GLU A 357 1.77 -7.70 -13.54
CA GLU A 357 0.39 -7.32 -13.23
C GLU A 357 0.00 -6.03 -14.00
N ALA A 358 -1.30 -5.80 -14.17
CA ALA A 358 -1.82 -4.54 -14.72
C ALA A 358 -1.45 -3.35 -13.79
N GLN A 359 -0.73 -2.37 -14.31
CA GLN A 359 -0.29 -1.16 -13.60
C GLN A 359 -0.35 0.03 -14.55
N THR A 360 -0.66 1.22 -14.03
CA THR A 360 -0.55 2.50 -14.74
C THR A 360 0.66 3.25 -14.21
N THR A 361 1.60 3.64 -15.06
CA THR A 361 2.83 4.39 -14.67
C THR A 361 2.92 5.69 -15.44
N VAL A 362 3.17 6.82 -14.77
CA VAL A 362 3.43 8.10 -15.44
C VAL A 362 4.94 8.34 -15.55
N VAL A 363 5.43 8.62 -16.75
CA VAL A 363 6.84 8.93 -17.00
C VAL A 363 6.95 10.31 -17.63
N HIS A 364 7.74 11.17 -16.99
CA HIS A 364 8.14 12.46 -17.56
C HIS A 364 9.52 12.28 -18.19
N ILE A 365 9.62 12.40 -19.51
CA ILE A 365 10.90 12.45 -20.22
C ILE A 365 11.30 13.92 -20.26
N PRO A 366 12.39 14.34 -19.59
CA PRO A 366 12.86 15.71 -19.69
C PRO A 366 13.24 15.99 -21.14
N ALA A 367 12.70 17.06 -21.71
CA ALA A 367 13.19 17.59 -22.98
C ALA A 367 14.61 18.11 -22.76
N ASP A 368 15.54 17.61 -23.58
CA ASP A 368 16.95 18.00 -23.53
C ASP A 368 17.14 19.49 -23.87
N GLY A 369 17.99 20.17 -23.10
CA GLY A 369 18.52 21.51 -23.42
C GLY A 369 17.74 22.71 -22.86
N THR A 370 18.20 23.28 -21.74
CA THR A 370 19.05 24.49 -21.70
C THR A 370 19.27 24.91 -20.24
N LYS A 371 20.55 25.01 -19.84
CA LYS A 371 20.96 25.61 -18.56
C LYS A 371 20.65 27.12 -18.59
N GLY A 372 19.80 27.59 -17.69
CA GLY A 372 19.61 29.01 -17.36
C GLY A 372 19.73 29.21 -15.85
N SER A 373 20.67 30.05 -15.46
CA SER A 373 21.01 30.39 -14.07
C SER A 373 19.95 31.28 -13.40
N THR A 374 19.90 31.17 -12.06
CA THR A 374 19.61 32.22 -11.05
C THR A 374 18.36 33.10 -11.23
N GLU A 375 17.38 32.98 -10.33
CA GLU A 375 17.11 33.94 -9.25
C GLU A 375 15.88 33.53 -8.43
N SER A 376 15.91 33.93 -7.16
CA SER A 376 14.94 33.73 -6.09
C SER A 376 13.59 34.42 -6.33
N CYS A 377 12.49 33.69 -6.10
CA CYS A 377 11.22 34.09 -5.44
C CYS A 377 10.15 33.04 -5.80
N ASN A 378 9.90 32.05 -4.94
CA ASN A 378 8.79 31.10 -5.17
C ASN A 378 7.47 31.81 -4.90
N ASN A 379 6.77 32.20 -5.97
CA ASN A 379 5.44 32.79 -5.92
C ASN A 379 4.42 31.71 -5.52
N THR A 380 3.60 31.97 -4.50
CA THR A 380 2.49 31.10 -4.03
C THR A 380 1.59 30.60 -5.17
N GLU A 381 1.44 31.40 -6.22
CA GLU A 381 0.66 31.10 -7.42
C GLU A 381 1.26 29.95 -8.27
N GLU A 382 2.58 29.77 -8.27
CA GLU A 382 3.25 28.71 -9.04
C GLU A 382 3.06 27.34 -8.38
N GLU A 383 3.14 27.30 -7.05
CA GLU A 383 2.83 26.10 -6.25
C GLU A 383 1.34 25.72 -6.36
N GLU A 384 0.43 26.70 -6.36
CA GLU A 384 -0.99 26.45 -6.57
C GLU A 384 -1.27 25.92 -7.99
N MET A 385 -0.64 26.49 -9.02
CA MET A 385 -0.74 26.00 -10.39
C MET A 385 -0.23 24.55 -10.50
N LYS A 386 0.89 24.24 -9.84
CA LYS A 386 1.47 22.89 -9.82
C LYS A 386 0.53 21.89 -9.13
N ALA A 387 -0.08 22.26 -8.00
CA ALA A 387 -1.06 21.43 -7.30
C ALA A 387 -2.29 21.12 -8.17
N ARG A 388 -2.82 22.13 -8.88
CA ARG A 388 -3.95 21.96 -9.81
C ARG A 388 -3.60 21.07 -11.00
N LYS A 389 -2.39 21.21 -11.58
CA LYS A 389 -1.92 20.30 -12.64
C LYS A 389 -1.85 18.85 -12.15
N GLN A 390 -1.35 18.64 -10.94
CA GLN A 390 -1.27 17.30 -10.34
C GLN A 390 -2.66 16.69 -10.07
N GLU A 391 -3.65 17.50 -9.71
CA GLU A 391 -5.04 17.08 -9.57
C GLU A 391 -5.60 16.53 -10.91
N ILE A 392 -5.38 17.24 -12.02
CA ILE A 392 -5.83 16.81 -13.36
C ILE A 392 -5.15 15.51 -13.80
N ILE A 393 -3.84 15.37 -13.56
CA ILE A 393 -3.12 14.12 -13.86
C ILE A 393 -3.75 12.96 -13.09
N LYS A 394 -4.00 13.15 -11.79
CA LYS A 394 -4.59 12.12 -10.94
C LYS A 394 -6.01 11.74 -11.37
N MET A 395 -6.84 12.70 -11.77
CA MET A 395 -8.17 12.43 -12.32
C MET A 395 -8.08 11.61 -13.63
N THR A 396 -7.06 11.90 -14.44
CA THR A 396 -6.79 11.18 -15.68
C THR A 396 -6.32 9.74 -15.44
N GLU A 397 -5.47 9.52 -14.44
CA GLU A 397 -5.06 8.18 -14.00
C GLU A 397 -6.28 7.34 -13.55
N GLN A 398 -7.17 7.93 -12.75
CA GLN A 398 -8.39 7.27 -12.28
C GLN A 398 -9.32 6.89 -13.44
N LEU A 399 -9.45 7.76 -14.44
CA LEU A 399 -10.24 7.50 -15.62
C LEU A 399 -9.67 6.34 -16.46
N ILE A 400 -8.36 6.37 -16.73
CA ILE A 400 -7.67 5.29 -17.47
C ILE A 400 -7.76 3.96 -16.71
N GLU A 401 -7.64 4.01 -15.39
CA GLU A 401 -7.82 2.84 -14.54
C GLU A 401 -9.24 2.26 -14.67
N ALA A 402 -10.27 3.11 -14.65
CA ALA A 402 -11.66 2.67 -14.88
C ALA A 402 -11.82 1.98 -16.25
N ILE A 403 -11.20 2.51 -17.30
CA ILE A 403 -11.19 1.91 -18.65
C ILE A 403 -10.49 0.55 -18.64
N ASN A 404 -9.25 0.49 -18.16
CA ASN A 404 -8.46 -0.76 -18.12
C ASN A 404 -9.15 -1.87 -17.33
N ASN A 405 -9.88 -1.49 -16.29
CA ASN A 405 -10.59 -2.39 -15.41
C ASN A 405 -12.01 -2.74 -15.89
N GLY A 406 -12.48 -2.16 -17.00
CA GLY A 406 -13.86 -2.36 -17.48
C GLY A 406 -14.92 -1.88 -16.49
N ASP A 407 -14.61 -0.91 -15.61
CA ASP A 407 -15.54 -0.36 -14.63
C ASP A 407 -16.32 0.82 -15.22
N PHE A 408 -17.43 0.50 -15.88
CA PHE A 408 -18.31 1.50 -16.50
C PHE A 408 -18.98 2.44 -15.47
N GLU A 409 -19.20 1.97 -14.24
CA GLU A 409 -19.82 2.78 -13.18
C GLU A 409 -18.84 3.82 -12.62
N ALA A 410 -17.55 3.46 -12.49
CA ALA A 410 -16.51 4.44 -12.21
C ALA A 410 -16.33 5.42 -13.38
N TYR A 411 -16.29 4.92 -14.62
CA TYR A 411 -16.16 5.75 -15.82
C TYR A 411 -17.26 6.82 -15.91
N THR A 412 -18.53 6.43 -15.76
CA THR A 412 -19.69 7.35 -15.78
C THR A 412 -19.73 8.34 -14.62
N ARG A 413 -19.06 8.05 -13.50
CA ARG A 413 -18.91 9.04 -12.42
C ARG A 413 -17.86 10.11 -12.74
N ILE A 414 -16.92 9.83 -13.62
CA ILE A 414 -15.82 10.73 -13.98
C ILE A 414 -16.14 11.48 -15.28
N CYS A 415 -16.90 10.89 -16.19
CA CYS A 415 -17.32 11.53 -17.44
C CYS A 415 -18.63 12.30 -17.29
N ASP A 416 -18.74 13.38 -18.06
CA ASP A 416 -20.00 14.10 -18.22
C ASP A 416 -21.02 13.24 -18.99
N PRO A 417 -22.31 13.24 -18.64
CA PRO A 417 -23.33 12.49 -19.39
C PRO A 417 -23.41 12.86 -20.88
N GLY A 418 -23.06 14.10 -21.24
CA GLY A 418 -22.94 14.60 -22.61
C GLY A 418 -21.50 14.62 -23.14
N LEU A 419 -20.62 13.73 -22.65
CA LEU A 419 -19.25 13.60 -23.16
C LEU A 419 -19.24 13.50 -24.68
N THR A 420 -18.43 14.33 -25.32
CA THR A 420 -18.13 14.20 -26.74
C THR A 420 -16.82 13.43 -26.93
N SER A 421 -16.75 12.59 -27.95
CA SER A 421 -15.61 11.72 -28.21
C SER A 421 -15.27 11.67 -29.70
N PHE A 422 -13.98 11.75 -29.99
CA PHE A 422 -13.42 11.52 -31.33
C PHE A 422 -12.34 10.46 -31.20
N GLU A 423 -12.61 9.24 -31.67
CA GLU A 423 -11.71 8.10 -31.51
C GLU A 423 -11.72 7.20 -32.76
N PRO A 424 -10.67 6.40 -33.00
CA PRO A 424 -10.56 5.57 -34.20
C PRO A 424 -11.79 4.70 -34.46
N GLU A 425 -12.40 4.20 -33.40
CA GLU A 425 -13.56 3.32 -33.46
C GLU A 425 -14.85 4.05 -33.86
N ALA A 426 -14.90 5.37 -33.75
CA ALA A 426 -15.99 6.20 -34.27
C ALA A 426 -15.90 6.43 -35.79
N LEU A 427 -14.87 5.88 -36.45
CA LEU A 427 -14.68 5.91 -37.91
C LEU A 427 -14.72 7.34 -38.50
N GLY A 428 -14.14 8.30 -37.77
CA GLY A 428 -14.07 9.70 -38.16
C GLY A 428 -15.31 10.54 -37.80
N ASN A 429 -16.27 9.98 -37.06
CA ASN A 429 -17.43 10.72 -36.55
C ASN A 429 -17.17 11.26 -35.14
N LEU A 430 -17.80 12.38 -34.81
CA LEU A 430 -17.93 12.84 -33.42
C LEU A 430 -19.10 12.11 -32.77
N VAL A 431 -18.85 11.51 -31.61
CA VAL A 431 -19.86 10.75 -30.86
C VAL A 431 -20.18 11.46 -29.56
N GLU A 432 -21.46 11.52 -29.20
CA GLU A 432 -21.94 12.16 -27.98
C GLU A 432 -22.60 11.15 -27.04
N GLY A 433 -22.36 11.31 -25.74
CA GLY A 433 -22.96 10.53 -24.69
C GLY A 433 -22.21 9.25 -24.33
N MET A 434 -22.84 8.44 -23.49
CA MET A 434 -22.21 7.27 -22.89
C MET A 434 -22.46 5.96 -23.65
N ASP A 435 -23.47 5.91 -24.53
CA ASP A 435 -23.94 4.66 -25.14
C ASP A 435 -22.88 3.99 -26.02
N PHE A 436 -22.10 4.79 -26.73
CA PHE A 436 -20.99 4.30 -27.54
C PHE A 436 -19.93 3.61 -26.68
N HIS A 437 -19.42 4.31 -25.66
CA HIS A 437 -18.45 3.76 -24.71
C HIS A 437 -19.02 2.53 -23.97
N LYS A 438 -20.29 2.56 -23.57
CA LYS A 438 -20.98 1.45 -22.89
C LYS A 438 -20.86 0.15 -23.67
N PHE A 439 -20.98 0.20 -25.00
CA PHE A 439 -20.79 -0.97 -25.86
C PHE A 439 -19.39 -1.60 -25.71
N TYR A 440 -18.32 -0.80 -25.63
CA TYR A 440 -16.94 -1.30 -25.42
C TYR A 440 -16.77 -1.94 -24.05
N PHE A 441 -17.32 -1.30 -23.01
CA PHE A 441 -17.28 -1.83 -21.65
C PHE A 441 -18.01 -3.17 -21.55
N GLU A 442 -19.17 -3.30 -22.20
CA GLU A 442 -19.97 -4.53 -22.17
C GLU A 442 -19.40 -5.66 -23.04
N ASN A 443 -18.76 -5.35 -24.18
CA ASN A 443 -18.43 -6.35 -25.20
C ASN A 443 -16.94 -6.62 -25.40
N LEU A 444 -16.06 -5.64 -25.21
CA LEU A 444 -14.61 -5.75 -25.48
C LEU A 444 -13.78 -5.82 -24.20
N LEU A 445 -14.02 -4.92 -23.25
CA LEU A 445 -13.23 -4.82 -22.02
C LEU A 445 -13.65 -5.87 -20.98
N SER A 446 -14.94 -6.22 -20.89
CA SER A 446 -15.47 -7.23 -19.94
C SER A 446 -14.95 -8.66 -20.18
N LYS A 447 -14.50 -8.97 -21.40
CA LYS A 447 -14.04 -10.32 -21.80
C LYS A 447 -12.52 -10.49 -21.74
N ASN A 448 -11.78 -9.42 -21.46
CA ASN A 448 -10.33 -9.45 -21.48
C ASN A 448 -9.78 -9.91 -20.10
N SER A 449 -9.25 -11.13 -20.03
CA SER A 449 -8.78 -11.77 -18.79
C SER A 449 -7.27 -11.68 -18.56
N LYS A 450 -6.54 -11.05 -19.50
CA LYS A 450 -5.08 -10.96 -19.46
C LYS A 450 -4.64 -9.59 -18.92
N PRO A 451 -3.53 -9.53 -18.16
CA PRO A 451 -3.05 -8.27 -17.59
C PRO A 451 -2.64 -7.31 -18.72
N VAL A 452 -3.09 -6.06 -18.58
CA VAL A 452 -2.75 -4.94 -19.46
C VAL A 452 -1.97 -3.91 -18.63
N HIS A 453 -0.76 -3.59 -19.04
CA HIS A 453 0.05 -2.54 -18.43
C HIS A 453 -0.08 -1.25 -19.24
N THR A 454 -0.32 -0.12 -18.57
CA THR A 454 -0.43 1.18 -19.23
C THR A 454 0.67 2.11 -18.73
N THR A 455 1.29 2.84 -19.64
CA THR A 455 2.25 3.89 -19.33
C THR A 455 1.78 5.19 -19.96
N ILE A 456 1.66 6.25 -19.16
CA ILE A 456 1.37 7.61 -19.61
C ILE A 456 2.72 8.31 -19.76
N LEU A 457 3.05 8.71 -20.98
CA LEU A 457 4.28 9.41 -21.30
C LEU A 457 3.98 10.89 -21.51
N ASN A 458 4.80 11.74 -20.88
CA ASN A 458 4.81 13.19 -21.07
C ASN A 458 3.42 13.83 -20.99
N PRO A 459 2.71 13.72 -19.85
CA PRO A 459 1.45 14.42 -19.70
C PRO A 459 1.66 15.94 -19.68
N HIS A 460 1.01 16.63 -20.59
CA HIS A 460 0.99 18.09 -20.68
C HIS A 460 -0.37 18.62 -20.26
N VAL A 461 -0.41 19.31 -19.11
CA VAL A 461 -1.63 19.91 -18.56
C VAL A 461 -1.67 21.41 -18.84
N HIS A 462 -2.73 21.86 -19.50
CA HIS A 462 -3.08 23.25 -19.72
C HIS A 462 -4.28 23.62 -18.85
N LEU A 463 -4.09 24.48 -17.85
CA LEU A 463 -5.18 25.01 -17.04
C LEU A 463 -5.82 26.20 -17.78
N ILE A 464 -7.15 26.23 -17.82
CA ILE A 464 -7.94 27.26 -18.50
C ILE A 464 -8.89 27.88 -17.47
N GLY A 465 -8.46 28.97 -16.84
CA GLY A 465 -9.18 29.56 -15.71
C GLY A 465 -9.22 28.65 -14.48
N GLU A 466 -10.28 28.77 -13.68
CA GLU A 466 -10.44 28.00 -12.43
C GLU A 466 -11.14 26.65 -12.63
N ASP A 467 -12.07 26.58 -13.59
CA ASP A 467 -12.99 25.46 -13.74
C ASP A 467 -12.77 24.62 -14.99
N ALA A 468 -11.73 24.89 -15.80
CA ALA A 468 -11.42 24.08 -16.97
C ALA A 468 -9.93 23.72 -17.04
N ALA A 469 -9.65 22.54 -17.61
CA ALA A 469 -8.31 22.09 -17.91
C ALA A 469 -8.32 21.16 -19.12
N CYS A 470 -7.21 21.13 -19.84
CA CYS A 470 -6.95 20.18 -20.91
C CYS A 470 -5.67 19.41 -20.58
N ILE A 471 -5.66 18.11 -20.83
CA ILE A 471 -4.46 17.27 -20.71
C ILE A 471 -4.26 16.49 -22.00
N ALA A 472 -3.03 16.53 -22.52
CA ALA A 472 -2.60 15.73 -23.66
C ALA A 472 -1.44 14.82 -23.23
N TYR A 473 -1.44 13.57 -23.66
CA TYR A 473 -0.41 12.59 -23.31
C TYR A 473 -0.34 11.48 -24.34
N ILE A 474 0.78 10.75 -24.33
CA ILE A 474 0.92 9.51 -25.08
C ILE A 474 0.62 8.36 -24.12
N ARG A 475 -0.29 7.47 -24.52
CA ARG A 475 -0.60 6.25 -23.77
C ARG A 475 0.03 5.06 -24.48
N LEU A 476 0.96 4.40 -23.79
CA LEU A 476 1.50 3.11 -24.19
C LEU A 476 0.74 2.01 -23.46
N THR A 477 0.20 1.05 -24.20
CA THR A 477 -0.55 -0.08 -23.65
C THR A 477 0.13 -1.38 -24.04
N GLN A 478 0.57 -2.15 -23.05
CA GLN A 478 1.26 -3.43 -23.23
C GLN A 478 0.34 -4.56 -22.77
N TYR A 479 0.16 -5.56 -23.62
CA TYR A 479 -0.80 -6.64 -23.38
C TYR A 479 -0.32 -7.96 -24.01
N ILE A 480 -0.98 -9.06 -23.66
CA ILE A 480 -0.74 -10.38 -24.25
C ILE A 480 -1.85 -10.65 -25.27
N ASP A 481 -1.50 -10.91 -26.53
CA ASP A 481 -2.49 -11.21 -27.59
C ASP A 481 -3.13 -12.60 -27.43
N SER A 482 -4.09 -12.93 -28.30
CA SER A 482 -4.77 -14.23 -28.32
C SER A 482 -3.82 -15.42 -28.55
N GLN A 483 -2.65 -15.21 -29.15
CA GLN A 483 -1.60 -16.21 -29.34
C GLN A 483 -0.64 -16.33 -28.14
N GLY A 484 -0.84 -15.55 -27.08
CA GLY A 484 0.01 -15.56 -25.90
C GLY A 484 1.30 -14.75 -26.03
N ARG A 485 1.43 -13.92 -27.07
CA ARG A 485 2.62 -13.10 -27.31
C ARG A 485 2.46 -11.70 -26.72
N PRO A 486 3.52 -11.12 -26.15
CA PRO A 486 3.49 -9.73 -25.70
C PRO A 486 3.43 -8.79 -26.90
N ARG A 487 2.55 -7.79 -26.80
CA ARG A 487 2.35 -6.71 -27.77
C ARG A 487 2.35 -5.37 -27.05
N SER A 488 2.61 -4.30 -27.79
CA SER A 488 2.49 -2.94 -27.30
C SER A 488 1.80 -2.10 -28.37
N CYS A 489 0.85 -1.26 -27.97
CA CYS A 489 0.24 -0.26 -28.82
C CYS A 489 0.41 1.12 -28.20
N GLN A 490 0.40 2.14 -29.05
CA GLN A 490 0.50 3.55 -28.68
C GLN A 490 -0.75 4.27 -29.18
N SER A 491 -1.31 5.12 -28.33
CA SER A 491 -2.30 6.13 -28.71
C SER A 491 -1.85 7.50 -28.19
N GLU A 492 -2.19 8.56 -28.94
CA GLU A 492 -2.12 9.92 -28.41
C GLU A 492 -3.52 10.31 -27.94
N GLU A 493 -3.64 10.71 -26.68
CA GLU A 493 -4.92 11.00 -26.05
C GLU A 493 -4.96 12.45 -25.55
N THR A 494 -6.07 13.13 -25.81
CA THR A 494 -6.38 14.45 -25.28
C THR A 494 -7.70 14.39 -24.52
N ARG A 495 -7.74 14.97 -23.33
CA ARG A 495 -8.93 15.03 -22.48
C ARG A 495 -9.17 16.44 -22.00
N VAL A 496 -10.42 16.89 -22.13
CA VAL A 496 -10.88 18.17 -21.60
C VAL A 496 -11.70 17.91 -20.34
N TRP A 497 -11.33 18.61 -19.28
CA TRP A 497 -11.91 18.55 -17.96
C TRP A 497 -12.63 19.85 -17.66
N HIS A 498 -13.82 19.73 -17.06
CA HIS A 498 -14.59 20.86 -16.59
C HIS A 498 -15.09 20.58 -15.17
N ARG A 499 -14.94 21.55 -14.27
CA ARG A 499 -15.36 21.48 -12.88
C ARG A 499 -16.79 21.97 -12.77
N ARG A 500 -17.71 21.11 -12.36
CA ARG A 500 -19.12 21.45 -12.04
C ARG A 500 -19.41 21.02 -10.62
N ASP A 501 -20.02 21.89 -9.82
CA ASP A 501 -20.35 21.61 -8.41
C ASP A 501 -19.14 21.06 -7.61
N ALA A 502 -17.98 21.69 -7.78
CA ALA A 502 -16.70 21.29 -7.18
C ALA A 502 -16.16 19.90 -7.60
N LYS A 503 -16.69 19.31 -8.67
CA LYS A 503 -16.25 18.01 -9.20
C LYS A 503 -15.74 18.13 -10.64
N TRP A 504 -14.55 17.60 -10.90
CA TRP A 504 -14.00 17.48 -12.24
C TRP A 504 -14.72 16.40 -13.05
N LEU A 505 -15.21 16.76 -14.24
CA LEU A 505 -15.83 15.86 -15.20
C LEU A 505 -15.07 15.92 -16.52
N ASN A 506 -14.81 14.77 -17.13
CA ASN A 506 -14.31 14.72 -18.50
C ASN A 506 -15.46 15.03 -19.47
N VAL A 507 -15.34 16.13 -20.22
CA VAL A 507 -16.40 16.63 -21.13
C VAL A 507 -16.08 16.39 -22.61
N HIS A 508 -14.80 16.19 -22.94
CA HIS A 508 -14.36 15.83 -24.27
C HIS A 508 -13.18 14.86 -24.23
N PHE A 509 -13.17 13.91 -25.15
CA PHE A 509 -12.10 12.95 -25.36
C PHE A 509 -11.72 12.90 -26.83
N HIS A 510 -10.42 12.92 -27.12
CA HIS A 510 -9.88 12.67 -28.44
C HIS A 510 -8.76 11.63 -28.33
N CYS A 511 -8.85 10.58 -29.13
CA CYS A 511 -7.82 9.57 -29.32
C CYS A 511 -7.36 9.53 -30.79
N SER A 512 -6.04 9.51 -31.02
CA SER A 512 -5.44 9.21 -32.32
C SER A 512 -4.46 8.03 -32.23
N GLY A 513 -4.24 7.37 -33.38
CA GLY A 513 -3.35 6.21 -33.48
C GLY A 513 -4.09 4.88 -33.39
N ALA A 514 -3.69 4.01 -32.46
CA ALA A 514 -4.32 2.71 -32.25
C ALA A 514 -5.67 2.85 -31.52
N PRO A 515 -6.59 1.87 -31.66
CA PRO A 515 -7.83 1.79 -30.88
C PRO A 515 -7.58 1.99 -29.37
N ALA A 516 -8.45 2.73 -28.68
CA ALA A 516 -8.31 3.08 -27.26
C ALA A 516 -8.36 1.84 -26.34
N ALA A 517 -8.89 0.73 -26.86
CA ALA A 517 -8.82 -0.60 -26.29
C ALA A 517 -8.21 -1.59 -27.29
N PRO A 518 -7.20 -2.41 -26.91
CA PRO A 518 -6.65 -3.40 -27.83
C PRO A 518 -7.70 -4.46 -28.18
N LEU A 519 -8.07 -4.52 -29.46
CA LEU A 519 -8.82 -5.63 -30.05
C LEU A 519 -7.92 -6.90 -29.95
N GLN A 520 -8.32 -7.88 -29.14
CA GLN A 520 -7.61 -9.16 -28.95
C GLN A 520 -8.22 -10.30 -29.76
#